data_AF-A0A0F2PJ31-F1
#
_entry.id   AF-A0A0F2PJ31-F1
#
_cell.length_a   1.000
_cell.length_b   1.000
_cell.length_c   1.000
_cell.angle_alpha   90.00
_cell.angle_beta   90.00
_cell.angle_gamma   90.00
#
_symmetry.space_group_name_H-M   'P 1'
#
loop_
_entity.id
_entity.type
_entity.pdbx_description
1 polymer ?
#
loop_
_entity_poly.entity_id
_entity_poly.type
_entity_poly.pdbx_seq_one_letter_code
_entity_poly.pdbx_strand_id
1 'polypeptide(L)'
;MTKILLLGLIFILIFSGGIFIGTIKNKCNSLEQDLTNEKEARTMIERELSMLEREKEVWTMISPLSHLIIYAMDSRDLKSLRNNVSHSVEVTETGLVFDYGQDYLGKQEISYPQEKVSRLRARGFEIVDEDEFVSYIEYQEGEYIEVFHMFYAKDNDRWKLKLIQKDKLYQ
;
A
#
# COMPACT_ATOMS: atom_id res chain seq x y z
N MET A 1 82.48 1.52 5.93
CA MET A 1 81.31 1.75 6.81
C MET A 1 80.13 2.47 6.13
N THR A 2 80.32 3.23 5.05
CA THR A 2 79.25 4.01 4.37
C THR A 2 78.23 3.21 3.56
N LYS A 3 78.57 2.02 3.03
CA LYS A 3 77.65 1.20 2.21
C LYS A 3 76.50 0.55 3.00
N ILE A 4 76.70 0.28 4.30
CA ILE A 4 75.69 -0.34 5.18
C ILE A 4 74.61 0.68 5.58
N LEU A 5 75.00 1.94 5.78
CA LEU A 5 74.08 3.06 6.08
C LEU A 5 73.10 3.34 4.93
N LEU A 6 73.57 3.23 3.67
CA LEU A 6 72.73 3.46 2.49
C LEU A 6 71.68 2.35 2.30
N LEU A 7 72.06 1.09 2.54
CA LEU A 7 71.15 -0.07 2.46
C LEU A 7 70.05 -0.03 3.54
N GLY A 8 70.38 0.39 4.76
CA GLY A 8 69.39 0.57 5.83
C GLY A 8 68.38 1.68 5.51
N LEU A 9 68.82 2.78 4.89
CA LEU A 9 67.97 3.91 4.51
C LEU A 9 66.98 3.53 3.39
N ILE A 10 67.44 2.76 2.39
CA ILE A 10 66.57 2.22 1.33
C ILE A 10 65.55 1.25 1.93
N PHE A 11 65.95 0.40 2.88
CA PHE A 11 65.04 -0.55 3.52
C PHE A 11 63.92 0.15 4.30
N ILE A 12 64.23 1.22 5.05
CA ILE A 12 63.25 2.03 5.78
C ILE A 12 62.29 2.76 4.83
N LEU A 13 62.78 3.27 3.69
CA LEU A 13 61.94 3.93 2.68
C LEU A 13 60.97 2.94 2.00
N ILE A 14 61.41 1.72 1.73
CA ILE A 14 60.54 0.68 1.14
C ILE A 14 59.51 0.19 2.17
N PHE A 15 59.92 -0.02 3.43
CA PHE A 15 59.02 -0.48 4.49
C PHE A 15 57.96 0.58 4.86
N SER A 16 58.36 1.85 4.95
CA SER A 16 57.43 2.96 5.22
C SER A 16 56.47 3.21 4.06
N GLY A 17 56.93 3.09 2.81
CA GLY A 17 56.07 3.16 1.62
C GLY A 17 55.05 2.01 1.53
N GLY A 18 55.47 0.78 1.85
CA GLY A 18 54.58 -0.39 1.86
C GLY A 18 53.48 -0.31 2.91
N ILE A 19 53.80 0.14 4.13
CA ILE A 19 52.81 0.37 5.21
C ILE A 19 51.86 1.50 4.80
N PHE A 20 52.37 2.59 4.22
CA PHE A 20 51.54 3.72 3.80
C PHE A 20 50.52 3.33 2.72
N ILE A 21 50.94 2.58 1.70
CA ILE A 21 50.04 2.08 0.63
C ILE A 21 49.02 1.08 1.18
N GLY A 22 49.44 0.17 2.07
CA GLY A 22 48.53 -0.80 2.71
C GLY A 22 47.43 -0.13 3.54
N THR A 23 47.80 0.91 4.31
CA THR A 23 46.83 1.67 5.13
C THR A 23 45.84 2.46 4.27
N ILE A 24 46.27 3.04 3.15
CA ILE A 24 45.39 3.74 2.20
C ILE A 24 44.43 2.75 1.52
N LYS A 25 44.92 1.60 1.07
CA LYS A 25 44.09 0.58 0.42
C LYS A 25 42.98 0.07 1.34
N ASN A 26 43.30 -0.18 2.62
CA ASN A 26 42.29 -0.57 3.61
C ASN A 26 41.27 0.54 3.88
N LYS A 27 41.69 1.82 3.94
CA LYS A 27 40.77 2.95 4.08
C LYS A 27 39.85 3.09 2.86
N CYS A 28 40.37 2.98 1.63
CA CYS A 28 39.56 3.03 0.42
C CYS A 28 38.53 1.89 0.36
N ASN A 29 38.93 0.66 0.65
CA ASN A 29 38.01 -0.47 0.69
C ASN A 29 36.90 -0.29 1.75
N SER A 30 37.26 0.24 2.93
CA SER A 30 36.27 0.60 3.97
C SER A 30 35.30 1.67 3.50
N LEU A 31 35.80 2.73 2.84
CA LEU A 31 34.98 3.81 2.29
C LEU A 31 34.03 3.33 1.18
N GLU A 32 34.49 2.44 0.29
CA GLU A 32 33.64 1.82 -0.74
C GLU A 32 32.53 0.95 -0.12
N GLN A 33 32.86 0.22 0.94
CA GLN A 33 31.89 -0.59 1.68
C GLN A 33 30.86 0.29 2.42
N ASP A 34 31.30 1.36 3.09
CA ASP A 34 30.43 2.32 3.78
C ASP A 34 29.48 3.00 2.78
N LEU A 35 29.99 3.41 1.61
CA LEU A 35 29.18 4.02 0.54
C LEU A 35 28.14 3.04 -0.03
N THR A 36 28.49 1.75 -0.11
CA THR A 36 27.57 0.70 -0.58
C THR A 36 26.46 0.47 0.44
N ASN A 37 26.81 0.35 1.72
CA ASN A 37 25.85 0.22 2.83
C ASN A 37 24.89 1.43 2.90
N GLU A 38 25.40 2.65 2.71
CA GLU A 38 24.57 3.86 2.70
C GLU A 38 23.57 3.87 1.54
N LYS A 39 23.99 3.46 0.34
CA LYS A 39 23.11 3.33 -0.84
C LYS A 39 22.04 2.26 -0.64
N GLU A 40 22.39 1.13 -0.04
CA GLU A 40 21.44 0.07 0.28
C GLU A 40 20.43 0.54 1.33
N ALA A 41 20.88 1.17 2.42
CA ALA A 41 20.01 1.75 3.44
C ALA A 41 19.07 2.81 2.86
N ARG A 42 19.59 3.69 1.99
CA ARG A 42 18.78 4.68 1.29
C ARG A 42 17.71 4.03 0.40
N THR A 43 18.07 2.99 -0.33
CA THR A 43 17.13 2.25 -1.18
C THR A 43 16.05 1.56 -0.34
N MET A 44 16.41 1.01 0.82
CA MET A 44 15.42 0.45 1.76
C MET A 44 14.47 1.53 2.29
N ILE A 45 15.00 2.68 2.72
CA ILE A 45 14.20 3.81 3.20
C ILE A 45 13.27 4.33 2.11
N GLU A 46 13.74 4.49 0.87
CA GLU A 46 12.91 4.94 -0.25
C GLU A 46 11.78 3.93 -0.56
N ARG A 47 12.05 2.63 -0.45
CA ARG A 47 11.01 1.59 -0.59
C ARG A 47 9.99 1.64 0.56
N GLU A 48 10.45 1.78 1.80
CA GLU A 48 9.57 1.90 2.98
C GLU A 48 8.69 3.15 2.90
N LEU A 49 9.26 4.30 2.52
CA LEU A 49 8.51 5.53 2.30
C LEU A 49 7.43 5.35 1.22
N SER A 50 7.77 4.72 0.09
CA SER A 50 6.81 4.42 -0.97
C SER A 50 5.68 3.48 -0.51
N MET A 51 5.97 2.49 0.35
CA MET A 51 4.93 1.65 0.97
C MET A 51 4.03 2.48 1.89
N LEU A 52 4.60 3.31 2.76
CA LEU A 52 3.84 4.15 3.72
C LEU A 52 2.97 5.20 3.01
N GLU A 53 3.46 5.78 1.91
CA GLU A 53 2.67 6.72 1.11
C GLU A 53 1.45 6.05 0.48
N ARG A 54 1.63 4.82 -0.04
CA ARG A 54 0.52 4.00 -0.57
C ARG A 54 -0.47 3.62 0.51
N GLU A 55 0.00 3.13 1.66
CA GLU A 55 -0.87 2.81 2.79
C GLU A 55 -1.69 4.01 3.26
N LYS A 56 -1.07 5.19 3.31
CA LYS A 56 -1.75 6.44 3.66
C LYS A 56 -2.82 6.82 2.64
N GLU A 57 -2.52 6.71 1.34
CA GLU A 57 -3.49 6.96 0.27
C GLU A 57 -4.70 6.03 0.42
N VAL A 58 -4.45 4.73 0.56
CA VAL A 58 -5.46 3.68 0.74
C VAL A 58 -6.29 3.92 2.00
N TRP A 59 -5.68 4.19 3.16
CA TRP A 59 -6.39 4.53 4.41
C TRP A 59 -7.30 5.75 4.26
N THR A 60 -6.84 6.77 3.55
CA THR A 60 -7.59 8.02 3.35
C THR A 60 -8.83 7.77 2.49
N MET A 61 -8.79 6.79 1.59
CA MET A 61 -9.88 6.48 0.67
C MET A 61 -10.88 5.45 1.21
N ILE A 62 -10.41 4.37 1.85
CA ILE A 62 -11.24 3.21 2.17
C ILE A 62 -12.46 3.59 2.98
N SER A 63 -12.27 4.37 4.05
CA SER A 63 -13.38 4.64 4.94
C SER A 63 -14.46 5.47 4.24
N PRO A 64 -14.17 6.63 3.62
CA PRO A 64 -15.22 7.36 2.90
C PRO A 64 -15.83 6.57 1.73
N LEU A 65 -15.01 5.91 0.91
CA LEU A 65 -15.45 5.27 -0.32
C LEU A 65 -16.31 4.02 -0.07
N SER A 66 -15.86 3.15 0.83
CA SER A 66 -16.58 1.91 1.14
C SER A 66 -17.93 2.20 1.80
N HIS A 67 -17.98 3.19 2.73
CA HIS A 67 -19.25 3.63 3.31
C HIS A 67 -20.20 4.21 2.26
N LEU A 68 -19.68 5.00 1.33
CA LEU A 68 -20.46 5.59 0.23
C LEU A 68 -21.02 4.50 -0.69
N ILE A 69 -20.24 3.47 -1.01
CA ILE A 69 -20.68 2.32 -1.81
C ILE A 69 -21.77 1.52 -1.10
N ILE A 70 -21.56 1.11 0.17
CA ILE A 70 -22.56 0.38 0.97
C ILE A 70 -23.86 1.17 1.03
N TYR A 71 -23.76 2.47 1.32
CA TYR A 71 -24.92 3.34 1.36
C TYR A 71 -25.64 3.40 0.01
N ALA A 72 -24.88 3.57 -1.08
CA ALA A 72 -25.46 3.64 -2.42
C ALA A 72 -26.12 2.32 -2.83
N MET A 73 -25.61 1.18 -2.35
CA MET A 73 -26.28 -0.12 -2.51
C MET A 73 -27.59 -0.19 -1.71
N ASP A 74 -27.57 0.15 -0.42
CA ASP A 74 -28.74 0.10 0.45
C ASP A 74 -29.87 1.02 -0.03
N SER A 75 -29.50 2.23 -0.44
CA SER A 75 -30.41 3.26 -0.94
C SER A 75 -30.79 3.10 -2.41
N ARG A 76 -30.19 2.13 -3.12
CA ARG A 76 -30.33 1.95 -4.56
C ARG A 76 -29.97 3.21 -5.37
N ASP A 77 -29.02 4.02 -4.88
CA ASP A 77 -28.50 5.19 -5.57
C ASP A 77 -27.50 4.79 -6.67
N LEU A 78 -28.05 4.53 -7.85
CA LEU A 78 -27.29 4.13 -9.03
C LEU A 78 -26.32 5.22 -9.52
N LYS A 79 -26.58 6.50 -9.23
CA LYS A 79 -25.68 7.58 -9.67
C LYS A 79 -24.37 7.54 -8.89
N SER A 80 -24.45 7.37 -7.58
CA SER A 80 -23.25 7.22 -6.74
C SER A 80 -22.54 5.91 -7.01
N LEU A 81 -23.28 4.82 -7.25
CA LEU A 81 -22.65 3.55 -7.68
C LEU A 81 -21.87 3.73 -8.99
N ARG A 82 -22.47 4.30 -10.04
CA ARG A 82 -21.80 4.54 -11.35
C ARG A 82 -20.48 5.28 -11.24
N ASN A 83 -20.34 6.22 -10.29
CA ASN A 83 -19.12 7.00 -10.14
C ASN A 83 -17.99 6.24 -9.42
N ASN A 84 -18.31 5.21 -8.64
CA ASN A 84 -17.37 4.54 -7.73
C ASN A 84 -17.13 3.06 -8.09
N VAL A 85 -17.97 2.51 -8.96
CA VAL A 85 -17.84 1.15 -9.47
C VAL A 85 -17.21 1.12 -10.87
N SER A 86 -16.61 -0.02 -11.22
CA SER A 86 -16.15 -0.30 -12.57
C SER A 86 -17.34 -0.62 -13.50
N HIS A 87 -17.09 -0.80 -14.80
CA HIS A 87 -18.14 -1.09 -15.81
C HIS A 87 -19.08 -2.24 -15.41
N SER A 88 -18.59 -3.21 -14.64
CA SER A 88 -19.41 -4.22 -14.00
C SER A 88 -18.94 -4.48 -12.58
N VAL A 89 -19.87 -4.66 -11.64
CA VAL A 89 -19.56 -5.15 -10.28
C VAL A 89 -20.39 -6.37 -9.98
N GLU A 90 -19.72 -7.43 -9.55
CA GLU A 90 -20.34 -8.66 -9.06
C GLU A 90 -20.54 -8.59 -7.54
N VAL A 91 -21.70 -9.08 -7.07
CA VAL A 91 -22.02 -9.24 -5.64
C VAL A 91 -22.31 -10.72 -5.36
N THR A 92 -21.35 -11.42 -4.77
CA THR A 92 -21.34 -12.89 -4.72
C THR A 92 -22.39 -13.51 -3.80
N GLU A 93 -22.81 -12.85 -2.72
CA GLU A 93 -23.85 -13.38 -1.81
C GLU A 93 -25.27 -13.32 -2.42
N THR A 94 -25.48 -12.48 -3.43
CA THR A 94 -26.79 -12.27 -4.07
C THR A 94 -26.84 -12.69 -5.55
N GLY A 95 -25.67 -12.99 -6.15
CA GLY A 95 -25.55 -13.23 -7.60
C GLY A 95 -25.89 -12.01 -8.46
N LEU A 96 -25.96 -10.81 -7.86
CA LEU A 96 -26.30 -9.58 -8.57
C LEU A 96 -25.08 -9.06 -9.31
N VAL A 97 -25.19 -8.89 -10.62
CA VAL A 97 -24.22 -8.20 -11.46
C VAL A 97 -24.79 -6.84 -11.82
N PHE A 98 -24.10 -5.77 -11.43
CA PHE A 98 -24.42 -4.41 -11.86
C PHE A 98 -23.70 -4.13 -13.17
N ASP A 99 -24.44 -4.09 -14.27
CA ASP A 99 -23.91 -3.68 -15.58
C ASP A 99 -24.23 -2.20 -15.85
N TYR A 100 -23.21 -1.46 -16.28
CA TYR A 100 -23.28 -0.06 -16.72
C TYR A 100 -24.39 0.22 -17.76
N GLY A 101 -24.88 -0.82 -18.44
CA GLY A 101 -25.90 -0.74 -19.50
C GLY A 101 -27.39 -0.74 -19.08
N GLN A 102 -27.76 -0.95 -17.81
CA GLN A 102 -29.18 -0.88 -17.40
C GLN A 102 -29.58 0.51 -16.90
N ASP A 103 -30.44 1.18 -17.67
CA ASP A 103 -31.04 2.48 -17.33
C ASP A 103 -32.18 2.32 -16.31
N TYR A 104 -31.85 2.38 -15.01
CA TYR A 104 -32.83 2.68 -13.97
C TYR A 104 -32.71 4.15 -13.57
N LEU A 105 -33.50 4.99 -14.24
CA LEU A 105 -33.66 6.41 -13.91
C LEU A 105 -34.61 6.57 -12.72
N GLY A 106 -34.06 6.60 -11.52
CA GLY A 106 -34.75 7.07 -10.32
C GLY A 106 -33.90 8.10 -9.59
N LYS A 107 -34.28 9.38 -9.65
CA LYS A 107 -33.73 10.38 -8.72
C LYS A 107 -34.38 10.13 -7.37
N GLN A 108 -33.60 9.66 -6.40
CA GLN A 108 -34.03 9.64 -5.00
C GLN A 108 -33.08 10.49 -4.18
N GLU A 109 -33.66 11.38 -3.39
CA GLU A 109 -32.93 12.29 -2.51
C GLU A 109 -32.37 11.50 -1.32
N ILE A 110 -31.09 11.70 -1.04
CA ILE A 110 -30.27 10.84 -0.18
C ILE A 110 -30.23 11.43 1.23
N SER A 111 -30.80 10.70 2.19
CA SER A 111 -30.62 10.93 3.61
C SER A 111 -29.84 9.76 4.20
N TYR A 112 -28.72 10.07 4.86
CA TYR A 112 -27.85 9.10 5.49
C TYR A 112 -28.44 8.67 6.85
N PRO A 113 -28.88 7.41 7.04
CA PRO A 113 -29.22 6.94 8.37
C PRO A 113 -27.91 6.78 9.15
N GLN A 114 -27.67 7.68 10.11
CA GLN A 114 -26.52 7.64 11.02
C GLN A 114 -26.41 6.31 11.81
N GLU A 115 -27.46 5.49 11.78
CA GLU A 115 -27.61 4.21 12.46
C GLU A 115 -26.61 3.12 12.05
N LYS A 116 -26.05 3.14 10.83
CA LYS A 116 -25.05 2.14 10.41
C LYS A 116 -23.63 2.46 10.88
N VAL A 117 -23.27 3.74 11.04
CA VAL A 117 -21.93 4.14 11.53
C VAL A 117 -21.73 3.71 12.97
N SER A 118 -22.77 3.81 13.80
CA SER A 118 -22.72 3.41 15.21
C SER A 118 -22.54 1.90 15.40
N ARG A 119 -22.75 1.11 14.34
CA ARG A 119 -22.61 -0.36 14.33
C ARG A 119 -21.27 -0.85 13.77
N LEU A 120 -20.39 0.06 13.34
CA LEU A 120 -19.07 -0.28 12.80
C LEU A 120 -18.22 -0.97 13.88
N ARG A 121 -17.80 -2.20 13.64
CA ARG A 121 -16.93 -2.97 14.54
C ARG A 121 -15.47 -2.88 14.17
N ALA A 122 -15.18 -3.14 12.89
CA ALA A 122 -13.84 -3.16 12.38
C ALA A 122 -13.83 -2.72 10.92
N ARG A 123 -12.67 -2.24 10.50
CA ARG A 123 -12.35 -1.97 9.11
C ARG A 123 -10.86 -2.16 8.91
N GLY A 124 -10.47 -2.52 7.71
CA GLY A 124 -9.06 -2.58 7.33
C GLY A 124 -8.92 -2.84 5.84
N PHE A 125 -7.69 -3.15 5.44
CA PHE A 125 -7.37 -3.47 4.07
C PHE A 125 -6.11 -4.31 3.94
N GLU A 126 -5.93 -4.79 2.72
CA GLU A 126 -4.74 -5.44 2.23
C GLU A 126 -4.41 -4.84 0.86
N ILE A 127 -3.17 -4.36 0.70
CA ILE A 127 -2.65 -3.93 -0.61
C ILE A 127 -2.22 -5.19 -1.35
N VAL A 128 -2.80 -5.44 -2.52
CA VAL A 128 -2.47 -6.60 -3.34
C VAL A 128 -1.25 -6.27 -4.22
N ASP A 129 -1.33 -5.15 -4.94
CA ASP A 129 -0.23 -4.60 -5.73
C ASP A 129 -0.30 -3.06 -5.83
N GLU A 130 0.38 -2.45 -6.81
CA GLU A 130 0.39 -0.99 -6.99
C GLU A 130 -0.96 -0.42 -7.43
N ASP A 131 -1.76 -1.22 -8.14
CA ASP A 131 -3.02 -0.80 -8.75
C ASP A 131 -4.23 -1.55 -8.19
N GLU A 132 -4.05 -2.43 -7.20
CA GLU A 132 -5.11 -3.21 -6.57
C GLU A 132 -5.01 -3.26 -5.03
N PHE A 133 -6.15 -3.12 -4.36
CA PHE A 133 -6.28 -3.36 -2.92
C PHE A 133 -7.66 -3.92 -2.57
N VAL A 134 -7.72 -4.62 -1.44
CA VAL A 134 -8.96 -5.13 -0.87
C VAL A 134 -9.23 -4.42 0.45
N SER A 135 -10.44 -3.90 0.64
CA SER A 135 -10.89 -3.43 1.96
C SER A 135 -11.89 -4.40 2.57
N TYR A 136 -11.96 -4.39 3.90
CA TYR A 136 -13.04 -5.04 4.63
C TYR A 136 -13.70 -4.07 5.59
N ILE A 137 -15.02 -4.20 5.75
CA ILE A 137 -15.81 -3.46 6.72
C ILE A 137 -16.77 -4.41 7.43
N GLU A 138 -16.78 -4.34 8.76
CA GLU A 138 -17.63 -5.17 9.61
C GLU A 138 -18.67 -4.30 10.34
N TYR A 139 -19.94 -4.66 10.18
CA TYR A 139 -21.04 -4.08 10.96
C TYR A 139 -21.67 -5.12 11.88
N GLN A 140 -21.99 -4.71 13.11
CA GLN A 140 -22.82 -5.50 14.01
C GLN A 140 -24.30 -5.32 13.66
N GLU A 141 -24.98 -6.40 13.31
CA GLU A 141 -26.40 -6.42 12.96
C GLU A 141 -27.15 -7.42 13.84
N GLY A 142 -27.60 -6.95 15.02
CA GLY A 142 -28.24 -7.82 16.01
C GLY A 142 -27.28 -8.90 16.52
N GLU A 143 -27.60 -10.17 16.29
CA GLU A 143 -26.78 -11.33 16.66
C GLU A 143 -25.72 -11.70 15.60
N TYR A 144 -25.75 -11.06 14.43
CA TYR A 144 -24.88 -11.38 13.30
C TYR A 144 -23.83 -10.28 13.09
N ILE A 145 -22.71 -10.66 12.47
CA ILE A 145 -21.74 -9.73 11.92
C ILE A 145 -21.87 -9.77 10.40
N GLU A 146 -22.12 -8.61 9.81
CA GLU A 146 -22.13 -8.43 8.36
C GLU A 146 -20.76 -7.92 7.92
N VAL A 147 -20.08 -8.67 7.05
CA VAL A 147 -18.74 -8.35 6.54
C VAL A 147 -18.83 -8.05 5.07
N PHE A 148 -18.30 -6.90 4.65
CA PHE A 148 -18.15 -6.52 3.25
C PHE A 148 -16.68 -6.57 2.88
N HIS A 149 -16.30 -7.48 1.97
CA HIS A 149 -15.01 -7.48 1.29
C HIS A 149 -15.16 -6.75 -0.05
N MET A 150 -14.38 -5.70 -0.24
CA MET A 150 -14.47 -4.83 -1.41
C MET A 150 -13.14 -4.78 -2.14
N PHE A 151 -13.16 -5.17 -3.40
CA PHE A 151 -11.97 -5.26 -4.24
C PHE A 151 -11.92 -4.04 -5.14
N TYR A 152 -10.85 -3.26 -5.03
CA TYR A 152 -10.63 -2.05 -5.79
C TYR A 152 -9.46 -2.24 -6.74
N ALA A 153 -9.60 -1.67 -7.93
CA ALA A 153 -8.52 -1.55 -8.88
C ALA A 153 -8.46 -0.13 -9.46
N LYS A 154 -7.28 0.32 -9.83
CA LYS A 154 -7.04 1.63 -10.43
C LYS A 154 -7.46 1.63 -11.90
N ASP A 155 -8.26 2.61 -12.29
CA ASP A 155 -8.72 2.86 -13.66
C ASP A 155 -8.59 4.36 -13.96
N ASN A 156 -7.68 4.72 -14.87
CA ASN A 156 -7.36 6.12 -15.22
C ASN A 156 -7.07 6.99 -13.98
N ASP A 157 -6.12 6.55 -13.13
CA ASP A 157 -5.73 7.19 -11.87
C ASP A 157 -6.85 7.31 -10.81
N ARG A 158 -7.94 6.56 -10.97
CA ARG A 158 -9.03 6.53 -10.00
C ARG A 158 -9.30 5.11 -9.54
N TRP A 159 -9.40 4.94 -8.23
CA TRP A 159 -9.79 3.67 -7.64
C TRP A 159 -11.27 3.38 -7.92
N LYS A 160 -11.52 2.19 -8.48
CA LYS A 160 -12.85 1.71 -8.85
C LYS A 160 -13.10 0.36 -8.23
N LEU A 161 -14.29 0.21 -7.66
CA LEU A 161 -14.74 -1.07 -7.12
C LEU A 161 -15.00 -2.06 -8.26
N LYS A 162 -14.43 -3.25 -8.15
CA LYS A 162 -14.55 -4.36 -9.12
C LYS A 162 -15.50 -5.44 -8.65
N LEU A 163 -15.42 -5.78 -7.36
CA LEU A 163 -16.12 -6.92 -6.77
C LEU A 163 -16.48 -6.56 -5.34
N ILE A 164 -17.66 -7.00 -4.90
CA ILE A 164 -18.03 -7.02 -3.50
C ILE A 164 -18.38 -8.45 -3.12
N GLN A 165 -17.73 -8.96 -2.10
CA GLN A 165 -18.15 -10.18 -1.42
C GLN A 165 -18.75 -9.79 -0.08
N LYS A 166 -19.88 -10.42 0.23
CA LYS A 166 -20.62 -10.14 1.45
C LYS A 166 -20.78 -11.44 2.21
N ASP A 167 -20.37 -11.43 3.47
CA ASP A 167 -20.43 -12.58 4.35
C ASP A 167 -21.26 -12.26 5.59
N LYS A 168 -21.90 -13.29 6.13
CA LYS A 168 -22.61 -13.24 7.42
C LYS A 168 -21.98 -14.23 8.37
N LEU A 169 -21.41 -13.72 9.46
CA LEU A 169 -20.81 -14.52 10.50
C LEU A 169 -21.74 -14.56 11.72
N TYR A 170 -21.97 -15.75 12.23
CA TYR A 170 -22.67 -15.97 13.50
C TYR A 170 -21.66 -15.81 14.65
N GLN A 171 -22.07 -15.11 15.72
CA GLN A 171 -21.29 -15.04 16.96
C GLN A 171 -21.47 -16.29 17.82
#